data_AF-A0A358N1P4-F1
#
_entry.id   AF-A0A358N1P4-F1
#
_cell.length_a   1.000
_cell.length_b   1.000
_cell.length_c   1.000
_cell.angle_alpha   90.00
_cell.angle_beta   90.00
_cell.angle_gamma   90.00
#
_symmetry.space_group_name_H-M   'P 1'
#
loop_
_entity.id
_entity.type
_entity.pdbx_description
1 polymer ?
#
loop_
_entity_poly.entity_id
_entity_poly.type
_entity_poly.pdbx_seq_one_letter_code
_entity_poly.pdbx_strand_id
1 'polypeptide(L)'
;ALRESISRGSHRWEEKVVLANYRLSRIPRSKSEDQFVANEDWEVAHKNFHMTLISECGSSLLLKFCDQLYQQNIRYRHLSGEKAYPERNFAEEHNSICDAVLSRDADLAAQLLIEHYNNTGSFVTQELLRN
;
A
#
# COMPACT_ATOMS: atom_id res chain seq x y z
N ALA A 1 8.57 0.35 11.31
CA ALA A 1 9.05 1.15 10.16
C ALA A 1 8.24 2.44 10.00
N LEU A 2 6.91 2.38 9.87
CA LEU A 2 6.06 3.58 9.70
C LEU A 2 6.18 4.57 10.87
N ARG A 3 6.02 4.13 12.13
CA ARG A 3 6.18 4.99 13.32
C ARG A 3 7.52 5.71 13.35
N GLU A 4 8.62 5.01 13.06
CA GLU A 4 9.96 5.61 12.96
C GLU A 4 10.05 6.66 11.84
N SER A 5 9.43 6.39 10.69
CA SER A 5 9.41 7.34 9.57
C SER A 5 8.61 8.59 9.91
N ILE A 6 7.49 8.44 10.63
CA ILE A 6 6.70 9.56 11.14
C ILE A 6 7.51 10.34 12.20
N SER A 7 8.27 9.68 13.06
CA SER A 7 9.09 10.37 14.06
C SER A 7 10.28 11.12 13.46
N ARG A 8 10.89 10.60 12.40
CA ARG A 8 12.14 11.13 11.80
C ARG A 8 11.91 11.97 10.55
N GLY A 9 10.75 11.82 9.93
CA GLY A 9 10.45 12.34 8.61
C GLY A 9 10.47 13.86 8.55
N SER A 10 11.13 14.39 7.52
CA SER A 10 11.17 15.83 7.24
C SER A 10 9.92 16.29 6.49
N HIS A 11 9.72 17.61 6.36
CA HIS A 11 8.66 18.16 5.50
C HIS A 11 8.78 17.69 4.04
N ARG A 12 10.02 17.58 3.53
CA ARG A 12 10.29 17.02 2.20
C ARG A 12 9.86 15.56 2.07
N TRP A 13 9.84 14.80 3.17
CA TRP A 13 9.29 13.45 3.15
C TRP A 13 7.76 13.44 3.12
N GLU A 14 7.10 14.34 3.87
CA GLU A 14 5.64 14.53 3.79
C GLU A 14 5.19 14.89 2.37
N GLU A 15 5.91 15.80 1.68
CA GLU A 15 5.66 16.13 0.27
C GLU A 15 5.72 14.90 -0.64
N LYS A 16 6.69 14.01 -0.40
CA LYS A 16 6.81 12.75 -1.16
C LYS A 16 5.64 11.81 -0.86
N VAL A 17 5.18 11.74 0.38
CA VAL A 17 4.00 10.94 0.77
C VAL A 17 2.75 11.44 0.03
N VAL A 18 2.51 12.77 0.04
CA VAL A 18 1.40 13.40 -0.70
C VAL A 18 1.49 13.07 -2.19
N LEU A 19 2.66 13.27 -2.80
CA LEU A 19 2.83 13.02 -4.23
C LEU A 19 2.66 11.54 -4.59
N ALA A 20 3.13 10.62 -3.75
CA ALA A 20 2.97 9.19 -3.96
C ALA A 20 1.49 8.78 -3.87
N ASN A 21 0.75 9.28 -2.88
CA ASN A 21 -0.68 9.04 -2.74
C ASN A 21 -1.47 9.62 -3.93
N TYR A 22 -1.19 10.88 -4.28
CA TYR A 22 -1.82 11.53 -5.44
C TYR A 22 -1.61 10.73 -6.72
N ARG A 23 -0.37 10.31 -7.02
CA ARG A 23 -0.07 9.50 -8.22
C ARG A 23 -0.82 8.17 -8.20
N LEU A 24 -0.85 7.48 -7.07
CA LEU A 24 -1.57 6.22 -6.91
C LEU A 24 -3.08 6.39 -7.16
N SER A 25 -3.69 7.44 -6.60
CA SER A 25 -5.13 7.71 -6.75
C SER A 25 -5.59 7.97 -8.19
N ARG A 26 -4.66 8.32 -9.09
CA ARG A 26 -4.95 8.67 -10.49
C ARG A 26 -4.79 7.51 -11.46
N ILE A 27 -4.25 6.38 -11.00
CA ILE A 27 -4.06 5.20 -11.83
C ILE A 27 -5.14 4.21 -11.43
N PRO A 28 -5.96 3.71 -12.38
CA PRO A 28 -6.96 2.71 -12.05
C PRO A 28 -6.27 1.38 -11.77
N ARG A 29 -6.80 0.62 -10.80
CA ARG A 29 -6.24 -0.71 -10.47
C ARG A 29 -6.42 -1.72 -11.60
N SER A 30 -7.51 -1.58 -12.36
CA SER A 30 -7.79 -2.39 -13.55
C SER A 30 -7.58 -1.56 -14.81
N LYS A 31 -7.07 -2.17 -15.88
CA LYS A 31 -7.02 -1.57 -17.22
C LYS A 31 -8.38 -1.55 -17.94
N SER A 32 -9.35 -2.30 -17.44
CA SER A 32 -10.71 -2.39 -17.98
C SER A 32 -11.75 -2.11 -16.89
N GLU A 33 -12.84 -1.45 -17.27
CA GLU A 33 -13.97 -1.14 -16.39
C GLU A 33 -14.93 -2.35 -16.24
N ASP A 34 -15.04 -3.19 -17.28
CA ASP A 34 -16.00 -4.30 -17.33
C ASP A 34 -15.46 -5.60 -16.72
N GLN A 35 -14.16 -5.86 -16.88
CA GLN A 35 -13.47 -7.01 -16.33
C GLN A 35 -12.17 -6.59 -15.67
N PHE A 36 -11.78 -7.26 -14.59
CA PHE A 36 -10.50 -6.95 -13.97
C PHE A 36 -9.37 -7.41 -14.89
N VAL A 37 -8.51 -6.46 -15.25
CA VAL A 37 -7.26 -6.69 -15.99
C VAL A 37 -6.17 -6.00 -15.20
N ALA A 38 -5.20 -6.75 -14.67
CA ALA A 38 -4.16 -6.21 -13.81
C ALA A 38 -3.46 -4.99 -14.45
N ASN A 39 -3.34 -3.90 -13.68
CA ASN A 39 -2.61 -2.71 -14.11
C ASN A 39 -1.22 -2.64 -13.47
N GLU A 40 -0.19 -2.90 -14.28
CA GLU A 40 1.22 -2.84 -13.85
C GLU A 40 1.63 -1.44 -13.36
N ASP A 41 1.13 -0.37 -13.99
CA ASP A 41 1.42 1.00 -13.57
C ASP A 41 0.88 1.28 -12.16
N TRP A 42 -0.28 0.68 -11.85
CA TRP A 42 -0.87 0.77 -10.52
C TRP A 42 -0.01 0.03 -9.50
N GLU A 43 0.47 -1.17 -9.83
CA GLU A 43 1.34 -1.96 -8.93
C GLU A 43 2.66 -1.23 -8.61
N VAL A 44 3.25 -0.55 -9.61
CA VAL A 44 4.43 0.30 -9.43
C VAL A 44 4.12 1.48 -8.51
N ALA A 45 3.02 2.19 -8.76
CA ALA A 45 2.61 3.33 -7.93
C ALA A 45 2.26 2.91 -6.50
N HIS A 46 1.61 1.76 -6.33
CA HIS A 46 1.22 1.20 -5.04
C HIS A 46 2.46 0.80 -4.23
N LYS A 47 3.44 0.16 -4.87
CA LYS A 47 4.74 -0.13 -4.25
C LYS A 47 5.43 1.16 -3.82
N ASN A 48 5.48 2.15 -4.71
CA ASN A 48 6.12 3.44 -4.42
C ASN A 48 5.48 4.14 -3.21
N PHE A 49 4.15 4.12 -3.10
CA PHE A 49 3.43 4.64 -1.95
C PHE A 49 3.87 3.96 -0.65
N HIS A 50 3.75 2.62 -0.55
CA HIS A 50 4.13 1.87 0.65
C HIS A 50 5.59 2.04 1.03
N MET A 51 6.51 2.05 0.07
CA MET A 51 7.93 2.24 0.34
C MET A 51 8.26 3.68 0.77
N THR A 52 7.52 4.68 0.27
CA THR A 52 7.67 6.09 0.69
C THR A 52 7.22 6.27 2.15
N LEU A 53 6.11 5.64 2.56
CA LEU A 53 5.62 5.70 3.94
C LEU A 53 6.67 5.28 4.97
N ILE A 54 7.55 4.34 4.61
CA ILE A 54 8.54 3.77 5.51
C ILE A 54 9.98 4.27 5.25
N SER A 55 10.18 5.18 4.30
CA SER A 55 11.52 5.51 3.78
C SER A 55 12.43 6.18 4.80
N GLU A 56 11.86 6.86 5.79
CA GLU A 56 12.59 7.60 6.84
C GLU A 56 12.74 6.77 8.12
N CYS A 57 12.52 5.45 8.10
CA CYS A 57 12.58 4.61 9.30
C CYS A 57 13.98 4.43 9.90
N GLY A 58 15.02 4.96 9.26
CA GLY A 58 16.40 4.95 9.76
C GLY A 58 17.12 3.60 9.65
N SER A 59 16.53 2.58 9.02
CA SER A 59 17.15 1.25 8.88
C SER A 59 17.05 0.73 7.45
N SER A 60 18.16 0.72 6.72
CA SER A 60 18.25 0.19 5.36
C SER A 60 18.01 -1.32 5.29
N LEU A 61 18.35 -2.06 6.35
CA LEU A 61 18.07 -3.49 6.45
C LEU A 61 16.57 -3.75 6.58
N LEU A 62 15.87 -2.98 7.42
CA LEU A 62 14.41 -3.08 7.56
C LEU A 62 13.70 -2.76 6.24
N LEU A 63 14.15 -1.74 5.51
CA LEU A 63 13.62 -1.41 4.19
C LEU A 63 13.77 -2.56 3.19
N LYS A 64 14.92 -3.24 3.17
CA LYS A 64 15.14 -4.42 2.31
C LYS A 64 14.19 -5.56 2.66
N PHE A 65 13.95 -5.82 3.94
CA PHE A 65 12.97 -6.83 4.36
C PHE A 65 11.54 -6.46 3.95
N CYS A 66 11.13 -5.21 4.16
CA CYS A 66 9.81 -4.73 3.73
C CYS A 66 9.63 -4.85 2.20
N ASP A 67 10.65 -4.50 1.41
CA ASP A 67 10.63 -4.66 -0.05
C ASP A 67 10.44 -6.13 -0.46
N GLN A 68 11.19 -7.04 0.15
CA GLN A 68 11.05 -8.48 -0.10
C GLN A 68 9.66 -9.01 0.24
N LEU A 69 9.10 -8.62 1.39
CA LEU A 69 7.74 -8.98 1.80
C LEU A 69 6.70 -8.43 0.82
N TYR A 70 6.88 -7.19 0.34
CA TYR A 70 6.02 -6.60 -0.68
C TYR A 70 6.08 -7.38 -2.00
N GLN A 71 7.28 -7.81 -2.44
CA GLN A 71 7.41 -8.67 -3.63
C GLN A 71 6.65 -10.00 -3.47
N GLN A 72 6.74 -10.65 -2.31
CA GLN A 72 5.96 -11.87 -2.05
C GLN A 72 4.46 -11.58 -2.06
N ASN A 73 4.04 -10.45 -1.49
CA ASN A 73 2.64 -10.06 -1.48
C ASN A 73 2.08 -9.84 -2.91
N ILE A 74 2.82 -9.19 -3.81
CA ILE A 74 2.43 -9.08 -5.23
C ILE A 74 2.26 -10.48 -5.84
N ARG A 75 3.24 -11.37 -5.64
CA ARG A 75 3.20 -12.73 -6.18
C ARG A 75 1.95 -13.47 -5.73
N TYR A 76 1.62 -13.43 -4.44
CA TYR A 76 0.41 -14.09 -3.95
C TYR A 76 -0.88 -13.43 -4.46
N ARG A 77 -0.92 -12.10 -4.63
CA ARG A 77 -2.05 -11.41 -5.27
C ARG A 77 -2.27 -11.87 -6.71
N HIS A 78 -1.20 -12.09 -7.47
CA HIS A 78 -1.31 -12.63 -8.83
C HIS A 78 -1.82 -14.09 -8.82
N LEU A 79 -1.36 -14.91 -7.87
CA LEU A 79 -1.80 -16.32 -7.76
C LEU A 79 -3.24 -16.47 -7.27
N SER A 80 -3.74 -15.54 -6.44
CA SER A 80 -5.14 -15.54 -5.96
C SER A 80 -6.16 -15.20 -7.05
N GLY A 81 -5.73 -14.93 -8.27
CA GLY A 81 -6.60 -14.64 -9.40
C GLY A 81 -6.90 -13.16 -9.59
N GLU A 82 -7.24 -12.84 -10.84
CA GLU A 82 -7.57 -11.51 -11.37
C GLU A 82 -9.03 -11.12 -11.08
N LYS A 83 -9.51 -11.25 -9.83
CA LYS A 83 -10.82 -10.71 -9.49
C LYS A 83 -10.68 -9.30 -8.93
N ALA A 84 -11.51 -8.40 -9.47
CA ALA A 84 -11.76 -7.10 -8.86
C ALA A 84 -12.18 -7.34 -7.41
N TYR A 85 -11.63 -6.56 -6.48
CA TYR A 85 -12.18 -6.48 -5.13
C TYR A 85 -13.49 -5.71 -5.27
N PRO A 86 -14.66 -6.37 -5.29
CA PRO A 86 -15.86 -5.72 -5.86
C PRO A 86 -16.37 -4.58 -4.99
N GLU A 87 -15.96 -4.52 -3.72
CA GLU A 87 -16.55 -3.63 -2.71
C GLU A 87 -15.51 -2.79 -1.92
N ARG A 88 -14.21 -2.86 -2.26
CA ARG A 88 -13.16 -2.19 -1.47
C ARG A 88 -12.72 -0.87 -2.10
N ASN A 89 -12.95 0.23 -1.39
CA ASN A 89 -12.48 1.55 -1.79
C ASN A 89 -11.00 1.76 -1.43
N PHE A 90 -10.09 1.24 -2.26
CA PHE A 90 -8.65 1.37 -2.04
C PHE A 90 -8.17 2.82 -1.90
N ALA A 91 -8.72 3.71 -2.71
CA ALA A 91 -8.32 5.11 -2.69
C ALA A 91 -8.59 5.75 -1.32
N GLU A 92 -9.73 5.42 -0.70
CA GLU A 92 -10.08 5.91 0.63
C GLU A 92 -9.18 5.36 1.74
N GLU A 93 -8.78 4.09 1.64
CA GLU A 93 -7.82 3.52 2.59
C GLU A 93 -6.43 4.18 2.48
N HIS A 94 -5.93 4.36 1.26
CA HIS A 94 -4.65 5.04 1.03
C HIS A 94 -4.69 6.50 1.49
N ASN A 95 -5.80 7.21 1.24
CA ASN A 95 -6.03 8.56 1.74
C ASN A 95 -6.05 8.60 3.27
N SER A 96 -6.77 7.69 3.93
CA SER A 96 -6.85 7.65 5.39
C SER A 96 -5.48 7.41 6.04
N ILE A 97 -4.66 6.51 5.45
CA ILE A 97 -3.28 6.28 5.89
C ILE A 97 -2.43 7.54 5.67
N CYS A 98 -2.56 8.18 4.50
CA CYS A 98 -1.84 9.41 4.16
C CYS A 98 -2.17 10.52 5.17
N ASP A 99 -3.45 10.74 5.47
CA ASP A 99 -3.89 11.79 6.39
C ASP A 99 -3.36 11.55 7.80
N ALA A 100 -3.41 10.31 8.31
CA ALA A 100 -2.85 9.96 9.62
C ALA A 100 -1.31 10.17 9.69
N VAL A 101 -0.62 9.93 8.58
CA VAL A 101 0.83 10.20 8.47
C VAL A 101 1.12 11.69 8.50
N LEU A 102 0.35 12.48 7.75
CA LEU A 102 0.52 13.94 7.67
C LEU A 102 0.10 14.65 8.96
N SER A 103 -0.85 14.08 9.72
CA SER A 103 -1.19 14.54 11.07
C SER A 103 -0.18 14.13 12.13
N ARG A 104 0.87 13.37 11.76
CA ARG A 104 1.88 12.78 12.64
C ARG A 104 1.27 11.84 13.71
N ASP A 105 0.07 11.31 13.49
CA ASP A 105 -0.55 10.31 14.36
C ASP A 105 0.02 8.93 14.05
N ALA A 106 1.16 8.64 14.68
CA ALA A 106 1.91 7.42 14.42
C ALA A 106 1.15 6.13 14.77
N ASP A 107 0.24 6.19 15.74
CA ASP A 107 -0.53 5.03 16.18
C ASP A 107 -1.71 4.76 15.26
N LEU A 108 -2.47 5.79 14.91
CA LEU A 108 -3.54 5.67 13.92
C LEU A 108 -3.00 5.22 12.56
N ALA A 109 -1.91 5.83 12.10
CA ALA A 109 -1.30 5.46 10.82
C ALA A 109 -0.83 4.00 10.80
N ALA A 110 -0.26 3.51 11.91
CA ALA A 110 0.14 2.11 12.04
C ALA A 110 -1.06 1.16 12.07
N GLN A 111 -2.13 1.53 12.79
CA GLN A 111 -3.37 0.77 12.85
C GLN A 111 -4.00 0.62 11.45
N LEU A 112 -4.21 1.74 10.75
CA LEU A 112 -4.81 1.75 9.41
C LEU A 112 -3.96 0.94 8.40
N LEU A 113 -2.64 1.04 8.48
CA LEU A 113 -1.76 0.26 7.60
C LEU A 113 -1.83 -1.24 7.87
N ILE A 114 -1.90 -1.65 9.15
CA ILE A 114 -2.05 -3.06 9.53
C ILE A 114 -3.41 -3.59 9.05
N GLU A 115 -4.48 -2.83 9.25
CA GLU A 115 -5.83 -3.18 8.77
C GLU A 115 -5.84 -3.34 7.25
N HIS A 116 -5.24 -2.40 6.52
CA HIS A 116 -5.09 -2.48 5.07
C HIS A 116 -4.36 -3.77 4.61
N TYR A 117 -3.30 -4.17 5.32
CA TYR A 117 -2.59 -5.42 5.03
C TYR A 117 -3.43 -6.66 5.36
N ASN A 118 -4.11 -6.67 6.50
CA ASN A 118 -4.97 -7.79 6.91
C ASN A 118 -6.12 -7.99 5.94
N ASN A 119 -6.81 -6.92 5.52
CA ASN A 119 -7.89 -6.99 4.54
C ASN A 119 -7.40 -7.56 3.19
N THR A 120 -6.19 -7.18 2.77
CA THR A 120 -5.56 -7.74 1.56
C THR A 120 -5.20 -9.21 1.76
N GLY A 121 -4.59 -9.56 2.90
CA GLY A 121 -4.17 -10.92 3.22
C GLY A 121 -5.34 -11.89 3.30
N SER A 122 -6.41 -11.52 4.03
CA SER A 122 -7.63 -12.32 4.15
C SER A 122 -8.27 -12.62 2.80
N PHE A 123 -8.34 -11.63 1.89
CA PHE A 123 -8.84 -11.83 0.53
C PHE A 123 -7.97 -12.84 -0.24
N VAL A 124 -6.65 -12.62 -0.27
CA VAL A 124 -5.70 -13.49 -0.97
C VAL A 124 -5.78 -14.93 -0.44
N THR A 125 -5.86 -15.11 0.88
CA THR A 125 -5.99 -16.43 1.51
C THR A 125 -7.30 -17.11 1.12
N GLN A 126 -8.43 -16.39 1.15
CA GLN A 126 -9.73 -16.95 0.77
C GLN A 126 -9.75 -17.44 -0.67
N GLU A 127 -9.19 -16.66 -1.60
CA GLU A 127 -9.16 -17.06 -3.02
C GLU A 127 -8.18 -18.21 -3.28
N LEU A 128 -7.02 -18.25 -2.60
CA LEU A 128 -6.07 -19.37 -2.73
C LEU A 128 -6.64 -20.70 -2.20
N LEU A 129 -7.50 -20.67 -1.19
CA LEU A 129 -8.15 -21.87 -0.63
C LEU A 129 -9.36 -22.35 -1.44
N ARG A 130 -9.86 -21.53 -2.37
CA ARG A 130 -10.99 -21.86 -3.27
C ARG A 130 -10.55 -22.57 -4.55
N ASN A 131 -9.28 -22.41 -4.94
CA ASN A 131 -8.65 -23.05 -6.09
C ASN A 131 -8.05 -24.41 -5.72
#